data_AF-A0A429SR09-F1
#
_entry.id   AF-A0A429SR09-F1
#
_cell.length_a   1.000
_cell.length_b   1.000
_cell.length_c   1.000
_cell.angle_alpha   90.00
_cell.angle_beta   90.00
_cell.angle_gamma   90.00
#
_symmetry.space_group_name_H-M   'P 1'
#
loop_
_entity.id
_entity.type
_entity.pdbx_description
1 polymer ?
#
loop_
_entity_poly.entity_id
_entity_poly.type
_entity_poly.pdbx_seq_one_letter_code
_entity_poly.pdbx_strand_id
1 'polypeptide(L)'
;MPALGPLPLGGAAYTVGVQLGAYALAALEAPGRERLLRGCSTNVDNLAAGRWETLLSSALVVEEPLPLPYALLLVAVLGYAEYAYGAWWTAGVFLFGHVTATLLVYGALRGRAGPETRRALDVGTSYGFNAVLGALTSALPRGPVRTATRVGLLAAAAQPVLRRGRTFTDAGHLAALGIGVGLSLAFDYLSTRKTLKIG
;
A
#
# COMPACT_ATOMS: atom_id res chain seq x y z
N MET A 1 30.64 19.65 -2.07
CA MET A 1 29.97 18.42 -1.59
C MET A 1 28.48 18.66 -1.65
N PRO A 2 27.66 17.78 -2.26
CA PRO A 2 26.22 17.94 -2.17
C PRO A 2 25.82 17.81 -0.69
N ALA A 3 24.97 18.71 -0.20
CA ALA A 3 24.44 18.61 1.14
C ALA A 3 23.72 17.25 1.25
N LEU A 4 24.17 16.39 2.16
CA LEU A 4 23.43 15.18 2.52
C LEU A 4 22.07 15.66 3.03
N GLY A 5 21.03 15.45 2.22
CA GLY A 5 19.66 15.64 2.67
C GLY A 5 19.40 14.78 3.91
N PRO A 6 18.33 15.05 4.67
CA PRO A 6 17.96 14.22 5.80
C PRO A 6 17.90 12.74 5.38
N LEU A 7 18.44 11.86 6.24
CA LEU A 7 18.44 10.42 6.00
C LEU A 7 17.00 9.92 5.77
N PRO A 8 16.77 8.97 4.86
CA PRO A 8 15.45 8.44 4.55
C PRO A 8 14.96 7.52 5.68
N LEU A 9 14.57 8.11 6.80
CA LEU A 9 14.21 7.41 8.03
C LEU A 9 12.69 7.23 8.19
N GLY A 10 11.86 7.92 7.38
CA GLY A 10 10.41 7.85 7.48
C GLY A 10 9.87 6.45 7.25
N GLY A 11 10.33 5.76 6.20
CA GLY A 11 9.95 4.37 5.92
C GLY A 11 10.33 3.38 7.04
N ALA A 12 11.50 3.58 7.64
CA ALA A 12 11.98 2.76 8.76
C ALA A 12 11.17 3.03 10.04
N ALA A 13 10.96 4.31 10.39
CA ALA A 13 10.17 4.71 11.54
C ALA A 13 8.73 4.20 11.46
N TYR A 14 8.11 4.30 10.27
CA TYR A 14 6.78 3.75 10.01
C TYR A 14 6.76 2.22 10.23
N THR A 15 7.70 1.49 9.64
CA THR A 15 7.74 0.03 9.75
C THR A 15 7.95 -0.43 11.20
N VAL A 16 8.87 0.22 11.92
CA VAL A 16 9.10 -0.04 13.35
C VAL A 16 7.86 0.28 14.17
N GLY A 17 7.19 1.41 13.92
CA GLY A 17 5.96 1.78 14.63
C GLY A 17 4.84 0.75 14.43
N VAL A 18 4.61 0.30 13.19
CA VAL A 18 3.64 -0.76 12.88
C VAL A 18 4.03 -2.07 13.58
N GLN A 19 5.31 -2.45 13.56
CA GLN A 19 5.79 -3.67 14.18
C GLN A 19 5.61 -3.64 15.71
N LEU A 20 5.94 -2.53 16.37
CA LEU A 20 5.73 -2.34 17.80
C LEU A 20 4.25 -2.40 18.15
N GLY A 21 3.39 -1.76 17.35
CA GLY A 21 1.94 -1.85 17.47
C GLY A 21 1.45 -3.30 17.37
N ALA A 22 1.96 -4.06 16.40
CA ALA A 22 1.64 -5.46 16.22
C ALA A 22 2.01 -6.32 17.45
N TYR A 23 3.20 -6.12 18.01
CA TYR A 23 3.63 -6.82 19.22
C TYR A 23 2.80 -6.42 20.44
N ALA A 24 2.45 -5.14 20.59
CA ALA A 24 1.56 -4.69 21.65
C ALA A 24 0.17 -5.32 21.53
N LEU A 25 -0.38 -5.45 20.32
CA LEU A 25 -1.65 -6.13 20.06
C LEU A 25 -1.57 -7.63 20.35
N ALA A 26 -0.46 -8.27 20.02
CA ALA A 26 -0.23 -9.68 20.31
C ALA A 26 -0.16 -9.97 21.82
N ALA A 27 0.17 -8.97 22.64
CA ALA A 27 0.17 -9.08 24.10
C ALA A 27 -1.23 -8.92 24.73
N LEU A 28 -2.24 -8.50 23.98
CA LEU A 28 -3.62 -8.38 24.47
C LEU A 28 -4.33 -9.73 24.47
N GLU A 29 -5.31 -9.89 25.36
CA GLU A 29 -6.25 -11.01 25.30
C GLU A 29 -7.04 -11.00 23.97
N ALA A 30 -7.37 -12.20 23.47
CA ALA A 30 -8.00 -12.37 22.16
C ALA A 30 -9.23 -11.46 21.93
N PRO A 31 -10.19 -11.30 22.88
CA PRO A 31 -11.33 -10.40 22.67
C PRO A 31 -10.94 -8.92 22.56
N GLY A 32 -9.91 -8.50 23.30
CA GLY A 32 -9.40 -7.11 23.24
C GLY A 32 -8.72 -6.82 21.92
N ARG A 33 -7.85 -7.75 21.47
CA ARG A 33 -7.18 -7.69 20.18
C ARG A 33 -8.18 -7.60 19.02
N GLU A 34 -9.17 -8.50 19.01
CA GLU A 34 -10.16 -8.54 17.93
C GLU A 34 -11.02 -7.28 17.88
N ARG A 35 -11.44 -6.73 19.03
CA ARG A 35 -12.19 -5.46 19.07
C ARG A 35 -11.38 -4.31 18.47
N LEU A 36 -10.09 -4.21 18.79
CA LEU A 36 -9.23 -3.16 18.27
C LEU A 36 -9.01 -3.31 16.77
N LEU A 37 -8.67 -4.51 16.29
CA LEU A 37 -8.50 -4.80 14.87
C LEU A 37 -9.78 -4.48 14.07
N ARG A 38 -10.95 -4.91 14.56
CA ARG A 38 -12.24 -4.57 13.94
C ARG A 38 -12.52 -3.08 13.95
N GLY A 39 -12.14 -2.37 15.01
CA GLY A 39 -12.27 -0.91 15.11
C GLY A 39 -11.42 -0.16 14.09
N CYS A 40 -10.22 -0.64 13.79
CA CYS A 40 -9.30 -0.01 12.85
C CYS A 40 -9.48 -0.45 11.40
N SER A 41 -10.25 -1.50 11.14
CA SER A 41 -10.37 -2.12 9.81
C SER A 41 -11.18 -1.31 8.81
N THR A 42 -10.78 -1.36 7.54
CA THR A 42 -11.52 -0.83 6.39
C THR A 42 -12.54 -1.80 5.80
N ASN A 43 -13.05 -2.73 6.60
CA ASN A 43 -14.08 -3.67 6.16
C ASN A 43 -15.37 -2.95 5.70
N VAL A 44 -16.19 -3.67 4.94
CA VAL A 44 -17.38 -3.09 4.29
C VAL A 44 -18.38 -2.55 5.31
N ASP A 45 -18.55 -3.23 6.45
CA ASP A 45 -19.47 -2.79 7.50
C ASP A 45 -19.00 -1.49 8.17
N ASN A 46 -17.69 -1.30 8.38
CA ASN A 46 -17.10 -0.08 8.91
C ASN A 46 -17.32 1.11 7.97
N LEU A 47 -16.92 0.96 6.70
CA LEU A 47 -17.04 2.04 5.72
C LEU A 47 -18.50 2.36 5.40
N ALA A 48 -19.39 1.36 5.35
CA ALA A 48 -20.83 1.59 5.19
C ALA A 48 -21.47 2.31 6.39
N ALA A 49 -20.91 2.15 7.59
CA ALA A 49 -21.33 2.87 8.79
C ALA A 49 -20.71 4.28 8.90
N GLY A 50 -19.94 4.72 7.89
CA GLY A 50 -19.34 6.06 7.87
C GLY A 50 -18.04 6.20 8.67
N ARG A 51 -17.42 5.09 9.08
CA ARG A 51 -16.11 5.09 9.78
C ARG A 51 -14.94 5.34 8.84
N TRP A 52 -14.91 6.51 8.19
CA TRP A 52 -13.90 6.85 7.19
C TRP A 52 -12.50 7.07 7.77
N GLU A 53 -12.39 7.35 9.06
CA GLU A 53 -11.12 7.40 9.80
C GLU A 53 -10.33 6.09 9.70
N THR A 54 -11.05 4.97 9.49
CA THR A 54 -10.42 3.66 9.31
C THR A 54 -9.51 3.59 8.10
N LEU A 55 -9.74 4.43 7.08
CA LEU A 55 -8.86 4.55 5.91
C LEU A 55 -7.42 4.91 6.30
N LEU A 56 -7.24 5.65 7.40
CA LEU A 56 -5.92 5.99 7.91
C LEU A 56 -5.46 4.98 8.96
N SER A 57 -6.31 4.64 9.93
CA SER A 57 -5.90 3.75 11.02
C SER A 57 -5.56 2.34 10.53
N SER A 58 -6.23 1.85 9.47
CA SER A 58 -5.96 0.52 8.92
C SER A 58 -4.56 0.41 8.35
N ALA A 59 -3.97 1.51 7.87
CA ALA A 59 -2.59 1.52 7.41
C ALA A 59 -1.57 1.48 8.56
N LEU A 60 -1.97 1.75 9.80
CA LEU A 60 -1.08 1.81 10.97
C LEU A 60 -1.14 0.54 11.82
N VAL A 61 -2.10 -0.33 11.55
CA VAL A 61 -2.38 -1.54 12.33
C VAL A 61 -2.24 -2.75 11.44
N VAL A 62 -1.60 -3.80 11.95
CA VAL A 62 -1.52 -5.11 11.29
C VAL A 62 -2.06 -6.17 12.24
N GLU A 63 -2.68 -7.21 11.68
CA GLU A 63 -3.27 -8.31 12.46
C GLU A 63 -2.23 -9.09 13.26
N GLU A 64 -1.09 -9.35 12.62
CA GLU A 64 0.04 -10.07 13.19
C GLU A 64 1.35 -9.31 12.95
N PRO A 65 2.37 -9.52 13.80
CA PRO A 65 3.72 -9.03 13.57
C PRO A 65 4.19 -9.38 12.15
N LEU A 66 4.75 -8.40 11.43
CA LEU A 66 5.18 -8.61 10.06
C LEU A 66 6.30 -9.66 10.03
N PRO A 67 6.25 -10.64 9.10
CA PRO A 67 7.39 -11.51 8.85
C PRO A 67 8.62 -10.67 8.51
N LEU A 68 9.78 -11.04 9.05
CA LEU A 68 11.02 -10.29 8.86
C LEU A 68 11.33 -9.97 7.38
N PRO A 69 11.17 -10.90 6.41
CA PRO A 69 11.40 -10.58 5.00
C PRO A 69 10.48 -9.47 4.48
N TYR A 70 9.21 -9.45 4.90
CA TYR A 70 8.26 -8.42 4.50
C TYR A 70 8.57 -7.08 5.15
N ALA A 71 8.93 -7.06 6.44
CA ALA A 71 9.34 -5.85 7.12
C ALA A 71 10.58 -5.21 6.47
N LEU A 72 11.59 -6.02 6.15
CA LEU A 72 12.79 -5.54 5.45
C LEU A 72 12.46 -5.01 4.05
N LEU A 73 11.57 -5.68 3.32
CA LEU A 73 11.13 -5.24 1.99
C LEU A 73 10.35 -3.93 2.08
N LEU A 74 9.49 -3.77 3.09
CA LEU A 74 8.75 -2.54 3.35
C LEU A 74 9.71 -1.37 3.62
N VAL A 75 10.70 -1.56 4.50
CA VAL A 75 11.75 -0.56 4.76
C VAL A 75 12.51 -0.24 3.48
N ALA A 76 12.91 -1.24 2.69
CA ALA A 76 13.67 -1.04 1.47
C ALA A 76 12.88 -0.24 0.42
N VAL A 77 11.61 -0.58 0.20
CA VAL A 77 10.73 0.09 -0.77
C VAL A 77 10.44 1.52 -0.33
N LEU A 78 10.00 1.73 0.91
CA LEU A 78 9.67 3.07 1.40
C LEU A 78 10.92 3.94 1.53
N GLY A 79 12.02 3.39 2.04
CA GLY A 79 13.29 4.09 2.19
C GLY A 79 13.90 4.46 0.84
N TYR A 80 13.84 3.58 -0.17
CA TYR A 80 14.29 3.92 -1.52
C TYR A 80 13.41 4.97 -2.19
N ALA A 81 12.08 4.91 -2.02
CA ALA A 81 11.17 5.94 -2.50
C ALA A 81 11.46 7.30 -1.84
N GLU A 82 11.69 7.32 -0.54
CA GLU A 82 12.04 8.52 0.21
C GLU A 82 13.39 9.08 -0.24
N TYR A 83 14.37 8.21 -0.49
CA TYR A 83 15.67 8.59 -1.05
C TYR A 83 15.54 9.19 -2.46
N ALA A 84 14.74 8.57 -3.34
CA ALA A 84 14.64 8.96 -4.75
C ALA A 84 13.74 10.19 -4.97
N TYR A 85 12.67 10.34 -4.19
CA TYR A 85 11.60 11.32 -4.43
C TYR A 85 11.21 12.16 -3.20
N GLY A 86 11.76 11.85 -2.02
CA GLY A 86 11.48 12.56 -0.77
C GLY A 86 10.33 11.96 0.05
N ALA A 87 10.35 12.20 1.36
CA ALA A 87 9.42 11.62 2.33
C ALA A 87 7.96 11.96 2.03
N TRP A 88 7.67 13.22 1.68
CA TRP A 88 6.31 13.68 1.37
C TRP A 88 5.74 13.02 0.12
N TRP A 89 6.57 12.78 -0.89
CA TRP A 89 6.14 12.06 -2.08
C TRP A 89 5.80 10.61 -1.73
N THR A 90 6.67 9.94 -0.96
CA THR A 90 6.45 8.55 -0.52
C THR A 90 5.18 8.42 0.29
N ALA A 91 4.98 9.30 1.28
CA ALA A 91 3.77 9.32 2.10
C ALA A 91 2.52 9.61 1.27
N GLY A 92 2.60 10.56 0.32
CA GLY A 92 1.49 10.89 -0.58
C GLY A 92 1.07 9.72 -1.46
N VAL A 93 2.03 9.05 -2.12
CA VAL A 93 1.76 7.86 -2.95
C VAL A 93 1.23 6.71 -2.12
N PHE A 94 1.83 6.46 -0.95
CA PHE A 94 1.39 5.42 -0.03
C PHE A 94 -0.06 5.63 0.38
N LEU A 95 -0.40 6.81 0.90
CA LEU A 95 -1.76 7.12 1.38
C LEU A 95 -2.77 7.15 0.24
N PHE A 96 -2.44 7.81 -0.88
CA PHE A 96 -3.33 7.87 -2.03
C PHE A 96 -3.64 6.47 -2.57
N GLY A 97 -2.61 5.64 -2.74
CA GLY A 97 -2.77 4.27 -3.22
C GLY A 97 -3.56 3.40 -2.25
N HIS A 98 -3.25 3.49 -0.95
CA HIS A 98 -3.98 2.79 0.11
C HIS A 98 -5.47 3.14 0.09
N VAL A 99 -5.80 4.43 0.22
CA VAL A 99 -7.18 4.92 0.27
C VAL A 99 -7.94 4.57 -1.01
N THR A 100 -7.34 4.82 -2.18
CA THR A 100 -8.02 4.58 -3.46
C THR A 100 -8.28 3.09 -3.67
N ALA A 101 -7.30 2.22 -3.39
CA ALA A 101 -7.49 0.78 -3.49
C ALA A 101 -8.58 0.27 -2.53
N THR A 102 -8.56 0.73 -1.28
CA THR A 102 -9.59 0.41 -0.30
C THR A 102 -10.99 0.82 -0.78
N LEU A 103 -11.14 2.05 -1.31
CA LEU A 103 -12.42 2.53 -1.81
C LEU A 103 -12.91 1.76 -3.04
N LEU A 104 -12.01 1.33 -3.93
CA LEU A 104 -12.35 0.48 -5.07
C LEU A 104 -12.85 -0.89 -4.60
N VAL A 105 -12.13 -1.53 -3.68
CA VAL A 105 -12.53 -2.82 -3.08
C VAL A 105 -13.87 -2.68 -2.38
N TYR A 106 -14.04 -1.63 -1.56
CA TYR A 106 -15.30 -1.33 -0.90
C TYR A 106 -16.44 -1.17 -1.91
N GLY A 107 -16.27 -0.37 -2.96
CA GLY A 107 -17.28 -0.16 -3.99
C GLY A 107 -17.67 -1.45 -4.71
N ALA A 108 -16.70 -2.33 -4.99
CA ALA A 108 -16.94 -3.63 -5.62
C ALA A 108 -17.74 -4.59 -4.71
N LEU A 109 -17.48 -4.56 -3.41
CA LEU A 109 -18.10 -5.44 -2.43
C LEU A 109 -19.44 -4.91 -1.89
N ARG A 110 -19.64 -3.58 -1.89
CA ARG A 110 -20.82 -2.93 -1.33
C ARG A 110 -22.08 -3.46 -2.02
N GLY A 111 -22.97 -4.07 -1.22
CA GLY A 111 -24.23 -4.64 -1.70
C GLY A 111 -24.11 -5.98 -2.44
N ARG A 112 -22.90 -6.53 -2.57
CA ARG A 112 -22.64 -7.83 -3.23
C ARG A 112 -21.99 -8.87 -2.32
N ALA A 113 -21.26 -8.43 -1.30
CA ALA A 113 -20.57 -9.29 -0.36
C ALA A 113 -21.51 -9.93 0.67
N GLY A 114 -21.29 -11.22 0.98
CA GLY A 114 -21.97 -11.91 2.08
C GLY A 114 -21.48 -11.46 3.47
N PRO A 115 -22.18 -11.83 4.56
CA PRO A 115 -21.89 -11.35 5.91
C PRO A 115 -20.45 -11.55 6.37
N GLU A 116 -19.85 -12.69 6.04
CA GLU A 116 -18.45 -13.00 6.40
C GLU A 116 -17.46 -12.05 5.71
N THR A 117 -17.55 -11.92 4.39
CA THR A 117 -16.68 -11.03 3.60
C THR A 117 -16.84 -9.57 4.00
N ARG A 118 -18.05 -9.15 4.40
CA ARG A 118 -18.29 -7.76 4.83
C ARG A 118 -17.61 -7.39 6.15
N ARG A 119 -17.40 -8.37 7.03
CA ARG A 119 -16.79 -8.20 8.36
C ARG A 119 -15.34 -8.65 8.42
N ALA A 120 -14.85 -9.28 7.36
CA ALA A 120 -13.48 -9.73 7.24
C ALA A 120 -12.52 -8.56 7.48
N LEU A 121 -11.48 -8.81 8.28
CA LEU A 121 -10.50 -7.80 8.62
C LEU A 121 -9.74 -7.38 7.36
N ASP A 122 -9.70 -6.08 7.16
CA ASP A 122 -8.88 -5.39 6.16
C ASP A 122 -8.07 -4.33 6.92
N VAL A 123 -6.88 -4.71 7.34
CA VAL A 123 -5.88 -3.87 8.00
C VAL A 123 -4.51 -4.22 7.46
N GLY A 124 -3.59 -3.26 7.48
CA GLY A 124 -2.19 -3.45 7.19
C GLY A 124 -1.63 -2.46 6.19
N THR A 125 -0.33 -2.58 6.00
CA THR A 125 0.48 -1.66 5.20
C THR A 125 0.43 -1.97 3.69
N SER A 126 -0.20 -3.08 3.33
CA SER A 126 0.04 -3.78 2.07
C SER A 126 -0.48 -3.03 0.82
N TYR A 127 -1.58 -2.28 0.91
CA TYR A 127 -2.06 -1.50 -0.24
C TYR A 127 -1.13 -0.31 -0.50
N GLY A 128 -0.79 0.46 0.53
CA GLY A 128 0.17 1.55 0.40
C GLY A 128 1.54 1.08 -0.08
N PHE A 129 2.04 -0.06 0.44
CA PHE A 129 3.28 -0.69 -0.04
C PHE A 129 3.24 -1.00 -1.54
N ASN A 130 2.19 -1.69 -2.02
CA ASN A 130 2.05 -2.05 -3.43
C ASN A 130 1.93 -0.82 -4.32
N ALA A 131 1.26 0.25 -3.86
CA ALA A 131 1.18 1.50 -4.59
C ALA A 131 2.56 2.18 -4.74
N VAL A 132 3.34 2.26 -3.66
CA VAL A 132 4.71 2.81 -3.72
C VAL A 132 5.60 1.95 -4.62
N LEU A 133 5.53 0.62 -4.51
CA LEU A 133 6.28 -0.30 -5.36
C LEU A 133 5.97 -0.08 -6.85
N GLY A 134 4.69 0.04 -7.20
CA GLY A 134 4.26 0.34 -8.57
C GLY A 134 4.75 1.70 -9.06
N ALA A 135 4.67 2.72 -8.21
CA ALA A 135 5.10 4.09 -8.54
C ALA A 135 6.62 4.19 -8.73
N LEU A 136 7.40 3.46 -7.92
CA LEU A 136 8.86 3.38 -8.00
C LEU A 136 9.38 2.85 -9.34
N THR A 137 8.56 2.16 -10.12
CA THR A 137 8.97 1.74 -11.48
C THR A 137 9.35 2.92 -12.37
N SER A 138 8.91 4.15 -12.05
CA SER A 138 9.31 5.38 -12.74
C SER A 138 10.79 5.73 -12.56
N ALA A 139 11.41 5.26 -11.45
CA ALA A 139 12.84 5.46 -11.18
C ALA A 139 13.75 4.59 -12.06
N LEU A 140 13.20 3.54 -12.68
CA LEU A 140 13.95 2.66 -13.57
C LEU A 140 14.29 3.38 -14.89
N PRO A 141 15.44 3.05 -15.52
CA PRO A 141 15.80 3.59 -16.83
C PRO A 141 14.68 3.40 -17.85
N ARG A 142 14.45 4.43 -18.68
CA ARG A 142 13.44 4.37 -19.75
C ARG A 142 13.82 3.27 -20.74
N GLY A 143 12.89 2.36 -21.03
CA GLY A 143 13.12 1.29 -21.99
C GLY A 143 12.41 -0.03 -21.65
N PRO A 144 12.86 -1.14 -22.25
CA PRO A 144 12.20 -2.44 -22.12
C PRO A 144 12.25 -2.98 -20.70
N VAL A 145 13.35 -2.76 -19.96
CA VAL A 145 13.50 -3.24 -18.57
C VAL A 145 12.38 -2.71 -17.68
N ARG A 146 12.14 -1.40 -17.69
CA ARG A 146 11.07 -0.79 -16.90
C ARG A 146 9.69 -1.32 -17.27
N THR A 147 9.43 -1.50 -18.56
CA THR A 147 8.15 -2.05 -19.04
C THR A 147 7.98 -3.49 -18.59
N ALA A 148 9.02 -4.31 -18.73
CA ALA A 148 9.05 -5.68 -18.26
C ALA A 148 8.85 -5.76 -16.73
N THR A 149 9.47 -4.86 -15.94
CA THR A 149 9.25 -4.80 -14.49
C THR A 149 7.79 -4.47 -14.15
N ARG A 150 7.18 -3.48 -14.81
CA ARG A 150 5.76 -3.14 -14.59
C ARG A 150 4.85 -4.34 -14.89
N VAL A 151 5.05 -4.96 -16.05
CA VAL A 151 4.27 -6.15 -16.46
C VAL A 151 4.50 -7.31 -15.50
N GLY A 152 5.74 -7.59 -15.12
CA GLY A 152 6.11 -8.65 -14.20
C GLY A 152 5.50 -8.47 -12.82
N LEU A 153 5.55 -7.26 -12.27
CA LEU A 153 4.91 -6.93 -10.99
C LEU A 153 3.38 -7.12 -11.07
N LEU A 154 2.74 -6.60 -12.11
CA LEU A 154 1.29 -6.75 -12.30
C LEU A 154 0.90 -8.22 -12.49
N ALA A 155 1.67 -9.00 -13.25
CA ALA A 155 1.44 -10.42 -13.43
C ALA A 155 1.58 -11.18 -12.11
N ALA A 156 2.61 -10.86 -11.31
CA ALA A 156 2.80 -11.44 -9.98
C ALA A 156 1.62 -11.12 -9.04
N ALA A 157 1.14 -9.87 -9.03
CA ALA A 157 -0.01 -9.47 -8.22
C ALA A 157 -1.35 -10.02 -8.75
N ALA A 158 -1.47 -10.27 -10.05
CA ALA A 158 -2.66 -10.90 -10.64
C ALA A 158 -2.72 -12.40 -10.31
N GLN A 159 -1.58 -13.04 -10.07
CA GLN A 159 -1.52 -14.48 -9.87
C GLN A 159 -2.44 -14.94 -8.71
N PRO A 160 -2.40 -14.39 -7.48
CA PRO A 160 -3.32 -14.75 -6.39
C PRO A 160 -4.80 -14.56 -6.74
N VAL A 161 -5.14 -13.48 -7.47
CA VAL A 161 -6.52 -13.17 -7.89
C VAL A 161 -7.09 -14.24 -8.84
N LEU A 162 -6.24 -14.93 -9.59
CA LEU A 162 -6.62 -15.99 -10.51
C LEU A 162 -6.74 -17.37 -9.85
N ARG A 163 -6.28 -17.54 -8.60
CA ARG A 163 -6.39 -18.82 -7.88
C ARG A 163 -7.79 -19.05 -7.33
N ARG A 164 -8.16 -20.33 -7.19
CA ARG A 164 -9.33 -20.73 -6.39
C ARG A 164 -9.04 -20.40 -4.92
N GLY A 165 -9.98 -19.76 -4.23
CA GLY A 165 -9.80 -19.29 -2.85
C GLY A 165 -9.26 -17.86 -2.72
N ARG A 166 -9.23 -17.08 -3.81
CA ARG A 166 -8.89 -15.65 -3.77
C ARG A 166 -9.70 -14.89 -2.72
N THR A 167 -9.05 -13.93 -2.10
CA THR A 167 -9.64 -12.97 -1.16
C THR A 167 -9.91 -11.65 -1.85
N PHE A 168 -10.71 -10.78 -1.22
CA PHE A 168 -10.85 -9.40 -1.70
C PHE A 168 -9.54 -8.60 -1.55
N THR A 169 -8.70 -8.99 -0.59
CA THR A 169 -7.38 -8.38 -0.35
C THR A 169 -6.44 -8.61 -1.53
N ASP A 170 -6.50 -9.77 -2.18
CA ASP A 170 -5.73 -10.03 -3.41
C ASP A 170 -6.09 -9.03 -4.52
N ALA A 171 -7.39 -8.73 -4.66
CA ALA A 171 -7.86 -7.71 -5.61
C ALA A 171 -7.41 -6.30 -5.19
N GLY A 172 -7.39 -6.02 -3.88
CA GLY A 172 -6.85 -4.78 -3.33
C GLY A 172 -5.35 -4.60 -3.60
N HIS A 173 -4.54 -5.64 -3.45
CA HIS A 173 -3.10 -5.62 -3.80
C HIS A 173 -2.89 -5.29 -5.27
N LEU A 174 -3.61 -5.98 -6.16
CA LEU A 174 -3.54 -5.74 -7.60
C LEU A 174 -3.98 -4.32 -7.95
N ALA A 175 -5.08 -3.84 -7.37
CA ALA A 175 -5.59 -2.49 -7.59
C ALA A 175 -4.58 -1.43 -7.13
N ALA A 176 -4.03 -1.57 -5.92
CA ALA A 176 -3.05 -0.65 -5.37
C ALA A 176 -1.77 -0.60 -6.22
N LEU A 177 -1.26 -1.75 -6.64
CA LEU A 177 -0.11 -1.83 -7.54
C LEU A 177 -0.41 -1.16 -8.90
N GLY A 178 -1.59 -1.43 -9.47
CA GLY A 178 -2.05 -0.81 -10.71
C GLY A 178 -2.14 0.72 -10.61
N ILE A 179 -2.66 1.24 -9.51
CA ILE A 179 -2.68 2.69 -9.21
C ILE A 179 -1.24 3.23 -9.17
N GLY A 180 -0.34 2.56 -8.47
CA GLY A 180 1.09 2.91 -8.44
C GLY A 180 1.72 2.97 -9.82
N VAL A 181 1.50 1.95 -10.65
CA VAL A 181 1.98 1.94 -12.05
C VAL A 181 1.35 3.07 -12.87
N GLY A 182 0.07 3.37 -12.66
CA GLY A 182 -0.61 4.52 -13.27
C GLY A 182 0.06 5.85 -12.91
N LEU A 183 0.39 6.07 -11.64
CA LEU A 183 1.14 7.24 -11.18
C LEU A 183 2.53 7.30 -11.83
N SER A 184 3.23 6.17 -11.90
CA SER A 184 4.52 6.04 -12.59
C SER A 184 4.44 6.49 -14.05
N LEU A 185 3.39 6.09 -14.77
CA LEU A 185 3.14 6.52 -16.15
C LEU A 185 2.82 8.03 -16.25
N ALA A 186 2.04 8.56 -15.32
CA ALA A 186 1.73 9.99 -15.27
C ALA A 186 2.99 10.84 -15.05
N PHE A 187 3.87 10.44 -14.13
CA PHE A 187 5.16 11.11 -13.90
C PHE A 187 6.05 11.08 -15.15
N ASP A 188 6.11 9.94 -15.84
CA ASP A 188 6.84 9.80 -17.11
C ASP A 188 6.33 10.77 -18.18
N TYR A 189 5.00 10.87 -18.33
CA TYR A 189 4.36 11.76 -19.29
C TYR A 189 4.66 13.23 -18.99
N LEU A 190 4.51 13.64 -17.72
CA LEU A 190 4.76 15.02 -17.29
C LEU A 190 6.24 15.41 -17.44
N SER A 191 7.17 14.49 -17.13
CA SER A 191 8.61 14.68 -17.31
C SER A 191 8.96 14.92 -18.78
N THR A 192 8.43 14.11 -19.69
CA THR A 192 8.67 14.23 -21.14
C THR A 192 8.10 15.54 -21.69
N ARG A 193 6.89 15.91 -21.27
CA ARG A 193 6.22 17.13 -21.75
C ARG A 193 6.88 18.41 -21.26
N LYS A 194 7.57 18.37 -20.11
CA LYS A 194 8.37 19.49 -19.60
C LYS A 194 9.62 19.72 -20.46
N THR A 195 10.33 18.66 -20.86
CA THR A 195 11.52 18.77 -21.73
C THR A 195 11.17 19.40 -23.09
N LEU A 196 10.04 19.00 -23.69
CA LEU A 196 9.58 19.52 -24.99
C LEU A 196 9.16 21.00 -24.98
N LYS A 197 8.91 21.61 -23.82
CA LYS A 197 8.52 23.03 -23.72
C LYS A 197 9.71 23.98 -23.55
N ILE A 198 10.90 23.45 -23.26
CA ILE A 198 12.09 24.24 -22.87
C ILE A 198 13.18 24.17 -23.96
N GLY A 199 13.06 23.27 -24.94
CA GLY A 199 13.90 23.20 -26.13
C GLY A 199 13.20 23.81 -27.33
#